data_AF-A0A132PCF3-F1
#
_entry.id   AF-A0A132PCF3-F1
#
_cell.length_a   1.000
_cell.length_b   1.000
_cell.length_c   1.000
_cell.angle_alpha   90.00
_cell.angle_beta   90.00
_cell.angle_gamma   90.00
#
_symmetry.space_group_name_H-M   'P 1'
#
loop_
_entity.id
_entity.type
_entity.pdbx_description
1 polymer ?
#
loop_
_entity_poly.entity_id
_entity_poly.type
_entity_poly.pdbx_seq_one_letter_code
_entity_poly.pdbx_strand_id
1 'polypeptide(L)'
;MLLHWYDEMSSDDFFGEISDDVRTAVNTMLNRRQINVLPYRTNAERSIMAGKFIEDLDRHMLFRVYIPAGRLYAEEASTLLGLFRDWLNQTGRDAIRQDGYTTPAGHVYEFFGEKSQQAWELSRQFSDFSDFLESCHSAPEAALDGLLSAGVEPVVADQMVAKYAKAGRRLQLDLRPNSGTTTA
;
A
#
# COMPACT_ATOMS: atom_id res chain seq x y z
N MET A 1 -41.27 5.82 -12.27
CA MET A 1 -41.79 4.44 -12.15
C MET A 1 -40.59 3.54 -11.91
N LEU A 2 -40.17 3.43 -10.65
CA LEU A 2 -39.02 2.62 -10.22
C LEU A 2 -39.53 1.20 -10.01
N LEU A 3 -39.18 0.30 -10.93
CA LEU A 3 -39.57 -1.11 -10.88
C LEU A 3 -38.82 -1.83 -9.75
N HIS A 4 -39.59 -2.56 -8.96
CA HIS A 4 -39.17 -3.49 -7.92
C HIS A 4 -38.33 -4.63 -8.52
N TRP A 5 -37.00 -4.53 -8.49
CA TRP A 5 -36.09 -5.62 -8.93
C TRP A 5 -35.56 -6.47 -7.76
N TYR A 6 -36.02 -6.24 -6.53
CA TYR A 6 -35.52 -6.91 -5.32
C TYR A 6 -36.44 -8.02 -4.79
N ASP A 7 -37.67 -8.15 -5.28
CA ASP A 7 -38.72 -8.96 -4.63
C ASP A 7 -38.84 -10.40 -5.19
N GLU A 8 -38.08 -10.74 -6.24
CA GLU A 8 -38.15 -12.05 -6.93
C GLU A 8 -36.85 -12.86 -6.90
N MET A 9 -35.84 -12.43 -6.14
CA MET A 9 -34.57 -13.18 -6.05
C MET A 9 -34.54 -14.04 -4.79
N SER A 10 -34.46 -15.35 -4.98
CA SER A 10 -34.30 -16.34 -3.92
C SER A 10 -32.92 -16.19 -3.27
N SER A 11 -32.78 -16.64 -2.02
CA SER A 11 -31.47 -16.80 -1.38
C SER A 11 -30.53 -17.69 -2.22
N ASP A 12 -31.07 -18.62 -2.99
CA ASP A 12 -30.31 -19.47 -3.91
C ASP A 12 -29.77 -18.70 -5.12
N ASP A 13 -30.41 -17.60 -5.53
CA ASP A 13 -29.92 -16.77 -6.64
C ASP A 13 -28.70 -15.92 -6.22
N PHE A 14 -28.58 -15.61 -4.92
CA PHE A 14 -27.45 -14.87 -4.35
C PHE A 14 -26.32 -15.77 -3.85
N PHE A 15 -26.65 -16.93 -3.26
CA PHE A 15 -25.69 -17.79 -2.56
C PHE A 15 -25.55 -19.19 -3.17
N GLY A 16 -26.27 -19.50 -4.25
CA GLY A 16 -26.19 -20.77 -4.95
C GLY A 16 -24.85 -21.02 -5.63
N GLU A 17 -24.62 -22.27 -6.05
CA GLU A 17 -23.44 -22.63 -6.82
C GLU A 17 -23.53 -22.05 -8.23
N ILE A 18 -22.65 -21.09 -8.53
CA ILE A 18 -22.44 -20.61 -9.90
C ILE A 18 -21.86 -21.75 -10.72
N SER A 19 -22.52 -22.07 -11.84
CA SER A 19 -22.08 -23.11 -12.76
C SER A 19 -20.66 -22.86 -13.28
N ASP A 20 -19.92 -23.94 -13.50
CA ASP A 20 -18.52 -23.88 -13.94
C ASP A 20 -18.36 -23.18 -15.30
N ASP A 21 -19.37 -23.27 -16.18
CA ASP A 21 -19.38 -22.60 -17.48
C ASP A 21 -19.41 -21.08 -17.33
N VAL A 22 -20.29 -20.54 -16.47
CA VAL A 22 -20.38 -19.10 -16.20
C VAL A 22 -19.10 -18.60 -15.54
N ARG A 23 -18.58 -19.35 -14.56
CA ARG A 23 -17.32 -19.04 -13.89
C ARG A 23 -16.14 -18.97 -14.87
N THR A 24 -16.05 -19.93 -15.77
CA THR A 24 -14.99 -20.00 -16.79
C THR A 24 -15.08 -18.85 -17.78
N ALA A 25 -16.30 -18.50 -18.22
CA ALA A 25 -16.53 -17.38 -19.13
C ALA A 25 -16.14 -16.03 -18.49
N VAL A 26 -16.55 -15.80 -17.24
CA VAL A 26 -16.23 -14.57 -16.49
C VAL A 26 -14.74 -14.47 -16.22
N ASN A 27 -14.09 -15.55 -15.75
CA ASN A 27 -12.64 -15.53 -15.50
C ASN A 27 -11.85 -15.29 -16.80
N THR A 28 -12.30 -15.85 -17.93
CA THR A 28 -11.69 -15.59 -19.24
C THR A 28 -11.84 -14.12 -19.64
N MET A 29 -13.03 -13.54 -19.43
CA MET A 29 -13.27 -12.12 -19.69
C MET A 29 -12.37 -11.22 -18.84
N LEU A 30 -12.23 -11.50 -17.55
CA LEU A 30 -11.43 -10.71 -16.62
C LEU A 30 -9.93 -10.82 -16.95
N ASN A 31 -9.45 -12.02 -17.26
CA ASN A 31 -8.06 -12.24 -17.64
C ASN A 31 -7.68 -11.50 -18.93
N ARG A 32 -8.58 -11.44 -19.93
CA ARG A 32 -8.37 -10.61 -21.15
C ARG A 32 -8.20 -9.12 -20.85
N ARG A 33 -8.74 -8.63 -19.74
CA ARG A 33 -8.61 -7.25 -19.28
C ARG A 33 -7.43 -7.06 -18.31
N GLN A 34 -6.54 -8.05 -18.22
CA GLN A 34 -5.42 -8.08 -17.27
C GLN A 34 -5.84 -7.99 -15.80
N ILE A 35 -7.10 -8.37 -15.50
CA ILE A 35 -7.59 -8.50 -14.14
C ILE A 35 -7.36 -9.96 -13.72
N ASN A 36 -6.37 -10.18 -12.88
CA ASN A 36 -6.08 -11.51 -12.35
C ASN A 36 -7.07 -11.84 -11.22
N VAL A 37 -7.91 -12.86 -11.44
CA VAL A 37 -8.90 -13.31 -10.45
C VAL A 37 -8.59 -14.75 -10.08
N LEU A 38 -8.48 -14.99 -8.77
CA LEU A 38 -8.34 -16.32 -8.18
C LEU A 38 -9.72 -16.78 -7.70
N PRO A 39 -10.44 -17.62 -8.48
CA PRO A 39 -11.74 -18.12 -8.06
C PRO A 39 -11.59 -19.08 -6.88
N TYR A 40 -12.43 -18.91 -5.85
CA TYR A 40 -12.48 -19.83 -4.71
C TYR A 40 -13.06 -21.18 -5.14
N ARG A 41 -12.41 -22.28 -4.76
CA ARG A 41 -12.89 -23.64 -5.05
C ARG A 41 -13.64 -24.26 -3.89
N THR A 42 -13.35 -23.84 -2.64
CA THR A 42 -13.99 -24.44 -1.45
C THR A 42 -14.57 -23.41 -0.47
N ASN A 43 -15.56 -23.85 0.30
CA ASN A 43 -16.14 -23.05 1.41
C ASN A 43 -15.10 -22.74 2.50
N ALA A 44 -14.12 -23.63 2.69
CA ALA A 44 -13.03 -23.45 3.65
C ALA A 44 -12.12 -22.28 3.24
N GLU A 45 -11.71 -22.20 1.98
CA GLU A 45 -10.91 -21.09 1.45
C GLU A 45 -11.65 -19.75 1.58
N ARG A 46 -12.96 -19.74 1.28
CA ARG A 46 -13.81 -18.54 1.46
C ARG A 46 -13.88 -18.11 2.92
N SER A 47 -14.06 -19.05 3.84
CA SER A 47 -14.19 -18.74 5.27
C SER A 47 -12.89 -18.19 5.87
N ILE A 48 -11.73 -18.74 5.47
CA ILE A 48 -10.42 -18.25 5.90
C ILE A 48 -10.17 -16.83 5.39
N MET A 49 -10.47 -16.56 4.11
CA MET A 49 -10.30 -15.24 3.52
C MET A 49 -11.27 -14.21 4.10
N ALA A 50 -12.54 -14.59 4.32
CA ALA A 50 -13.53 -13.73 4.94
C ALA A 50 -13.15 -13.39 6.38
N GLY A 51 -12.68 -14.39 7.15
CA GLY A 51 -12.14 -14.18 8.50
C GLY A 51 -10.98 -13.21 8.48
N LYS A 52 -9.99 -13.43 7.61
CA LYS A 52 -8.83 -12.53 7.46
C LYS A 52 -9.21 -11.12 7.02
N PHE A 53 -10.21 -10.97 6.14
CA PHE A 53 -10.70 -9.65 5.73
C PHE A 53 -11.36 -8.91 6.89
N ILE A 54 -12.17 -9.61 7.69
CA ILE A 54 -12.79 -9.04 8.90
C ILE A 54 -11.71 -8.66 9.91
N GLU A 55 -10.70 -9.51 10.12
CA GLU A 55 -9.55 -9.19 10.98
C GLU A 55 -8.75 -7.99 10.46
N ASP A 56 -8.49 -7.91 9.16
CA ASP A 56 -7.78 -6.79 8.54
C ASP A 56 -8.59 -5.48 8.70
N LEU A 57 -9.92 -5.54 8.58
CA LEU A 57 -10.83 -4.39 8.82
C LEU A 57 -10.84 -3.97 10.29
N ASP A 58 -10.96 -4.94 11.21
CA ASP A 58 -10.98 -4.72 12.66
C ASP A 58 -9.66 -4.13 13.17
N ARG A 59 -8.54 -4.55 12.57
CA ARG A 59 -7.21 -3.99 12.85
C ARG A 59 -6.94 -2.65 12.14
N HIS A 60 -7.92 -2.09 11.44
CA HIS A 60 -7.79 -0.86 10.65
C HIS A 60 -6.63 -0.90 9.65
N MET A 61 -6.51 -1.98 8.88
CA MET A 61 -5.51 -2.09 7.81
C MET A 61 -5.69 -0.97 6.78
N LEU A 62 -4.61 -0.23 6.54
CA LEU A 62 -4.55 0.81 5.53
C LEU A 62 -4.20 0.23 4.17
N PHE A 63 -3.09 -0.52 4.12
CA PHE A 63 -2.65 -1.19 2.90
C PHE A 63 -1.64 -2.31 3.19
N ARG A 64 -1.50 -3.22 2.22
CA ARG A 64 -0.54 -4.32 2.21
C ARG A 64 0.24 -4.29 0.90
N VAL A 65 1.57 -4.38 0.97
CA VAL A 65 2.46 -4.43 -0.21
C VAL A 65 3.32 -5.68 -0.14
N TYR A 66 3.40 -6.41 -1.24
CA TYR A 66 4.32 -7.54 -1.40
C TYR A 66 5.48 -7.13 -2.31
N ILE A 67 6.70 -7.29 -1.81
CA ILE A 67 7.95 -7.04 -2.53
C ILE A 67 8.64 -8.39 -2.79
N PRO A 68 8.65 -8.88 -4.03
CA PRO A 68 9.32 -10.14 -4.35
C PRO A 68 10.84 -10.04 -4.15
N ALA A 69 11.44 -11.10 -3.60
CA ALA A 69 12.89 -11.20 -3.44
C ALA A 69 13.58 -11.24 -4.81
N GLY A 70 14.78 -10.66 -4.89
CA GLY A 70 15.59 -10.65 -6.11
C GLY A 70 15.04 -9.75 -7.23
N ARG A 71 13.98 -8.97 -6.99
CA ARG A 71 13.57 -7.90 -7.90
C ARG A 71 14.55 -6.74 -7.83
N LEU A 72 14.77 -6.11 -8.98
CA LEU A 72 15.43 -4.81 -9.05
C LEU A 72 14.66 -3.84 -8.15
N TYR A 73 15.37 -3.17 -7.24
CA TYR A 73 14.86 -2.20 -6.29
C TYR A 73 14.11 -2.72 -5.04
N ALA A 74 14.24 -4.00 -4.69
CA ALA A 74 13.56 -4.56 -3.53
C ALA A 74 13.99 -3.93 -2.18
N GLU A 75 15.29 -3.64 -2.03
CA GLU A 75 15.85 -3.01 -0.82
C GLU A 75 15.47 -1.52 -0.74
N GLU A 76 15.46 -0.84 -1.87
CA GLU A 76 15.11 0.56 -2.03
C GLU A 76 13.63 0.78 -1.70
N ALA A 77 12.75 -0.09 -2.21
CA ALA A 77 11.32 -0.07 -1.87
C ALA A 77 11.08 -0.33 -0.37
N SER A 78 11.84 -1.26 0.23
CA SER A 78 11.79 -1.51 1.67
C SER A 78 12.21 -0.29 2.49
N THR A 79 13.27 0.40 2.05
CA THR A 79 13.75 1.64 2.67
C THR A 79 12.73 2.76 2.55
N LEU A 80 12.11 2.93 1.36
CA LEU A 80 11.09 3.94 1.11
C LEU A 80 9.86 3.73 2.01
N LEU A 81 9.37 2.49 2.14
CA LEU A 81 8.25 2.16 3.02
C LEU A 81 8.59 2.46 4.49
N GLY A 82 9.82 2.20 4.92
CA GLY A 82 10.29 2.55 6.26
C GLY A 82 10.31 4.06 6.51
N LEU A 83 10.79 4.86 5.54
CA LEU A 83 10.76 6.32 5.61
C LEU A 83 9.32 6.86 5.66
N PHE A 84 8.42 6.28 4.86
CA PHE A 84 7.02 6.67 4.85
C PHE A 84 6.35 6.42 6.21
N ARG A 85 6.56 5.24 6.82
CA ARG A 85 6.07 4.94 8.17
C ARG A 85 6.59 5.94 9.19
N ASP A 86 7.91 6.18 9.18
CA ASP A 86 8.54 7.08 10.15
C ASP A 86 7.98 8.50 10.00
N TRP A 87 7.73 8.96 8.77
CA TRP A 87 7.14 10.27 8.50
C TRP A 87 5.71 10.35 9.02
N LEU A 88 4.87 9.36 8.72
CA LEU A 88 3.49 9.30 9.19
C LEU A 88 3.38 9.35 10.72
N ASN A 89 4.28 8.69 11.44
CA ASN A 89 4.27 8.71 12.91
C ASN A 89 4.73 10.04 13.51
N GLN A 90 5.39 10.90 12.74
CA GLN A 90 5.85 12.21 13.21
C GLN A 90 4.91 13.34 12.81
N THR A 91 4.35 13.30 11.59
CA THR A 91 3.47 14.36 11.06
C THR A 91 1.98 14.03 11.19
N GLY A 92 1.64 12.75 11.36
CA GLY A 92 0.28 12.27 11.47
C GLY A 92 -0.33 12.49 12.85
N ARG A 93 -1.66 12.47 12.89
CA ARG A 93 -2.43 12.57 14.15
C ARG A 93 -2.67 11.22 14.80
N ASP A 94 -2.70 10.15 14.01
CA ASP A 94 -2.94 8.79 14.47
C ASP A 94 -1.67 7.97 14.28
N ALA A 95 -1.35 7.13 15.27
CA ALA A 95 -0.18 6.27 15.20
C ALA A 95 -0.34 5.22 14.08
N ILE A 96 0.72 5.03 13.30
CA ILE A 96 0.78 4.03 12.24
C ILE A 96 1.69 2.89 12.65
N ARG A 97 1.11 1.70 12.78
CA ARG A 97 1.85 0.47 13.03
C ARG A 97 2.17 -0.20 11.70
N GLN A 98 3.44 -0.56 11.53
CA GLN A 98 3.88 -1.42 10.45
C GLN A 98 4.12 -2.82 11.00
N ASP A 99 3.52 -3.81 10.36
CA ASP A 99 3.75 -5.24 10.56
C ASP A 99 4.25 -5.85 9.25
N GLY A 100 4.48 -7.16 9.26
CA GLY A 100 4.81 -7.87 8.05
C GLY A 100 5.44 -9.23 8.30
N TYR A 101 5.72 -9.92 7.21
CA TYR A 101 6.40 -11.21 7.28
C TYR A 101 7.28 -11.44 6.06
N THR A 102 8.35 -12.18 6.29
CA THR A 102 9.28 -12.60 5.26
C THR A 102 8.93 -14.00 4.79
N THR A 103 8.96 -14.18 3.48
CA THR A 103 8.89 -15.49 2.83
C THR A 103 10.19 -15.71 2.05
N PRO A 104 10.54 -16.95 1.68
CA PRO A 104 11.67 -17.20 0.78
C PRO A 104 11.55 -16.48 -0.57
N ALA A 105 10.33 -16.11 -0.97
CA ALA A 105 10.03 -15.44 -2.24
C ALA A 105 9.94 -13.91 -2.11
N GLY A 106 10.09 -13.32 -0.92
CA GLY A 106 9.95 -11.87 -0.73
C GLY A 106 9.31 -11.47 0.59
N HIS A 107 9.04 -10.18 0.74
CA HIS A 107 8.56 -9.58 1.98
C HIS A 107 7.15 -9.00 1.80
N VAL A 108 6.30 -9.20 2.80
CA VAL A 108 4.99 -8.56 2.90
C VAL A 108 5.07 -7.48 3.96
N TYR A 109 4.68 -6.27 3.59
CA TYR A 109 4.58 -5.10 4.45
C TYR A 109 3.11 -4.77 4.68
N GLU A 110 2.71 -4.60 5.94
CA GLU A 110 1.34 -4.31 6.33
C GLU A 110 1.30 -3.05 7.17
N PHE A 111 0.43 -2.11 6.80
CA PHE A 111 0.27 -0.83 7.50
C PHE A 111 -1.11 -0.77 8.14
N PHE A 112 -1.15 -0.40 9.41
CA PHE A 112 -2.37 -0.31 10.22
C PHE A 112 -2.44 1.06 10.88
N GLY A 113 -3.62 1.67 10.84
CA GLY A 113 -3.91 2.88 11.61
C GLY A 113 -4.47 2.57 12.99
N GLU A 114 -4.49 3.56 13.87
CA GLU A 114 -5.26 3.48 15.12
C GLU A 114 -6.77 3.44 14.86
N LYS A 115 -7.20 4.07 13.76
CA LYS A 115 -8.60 4.16 13.32
C LYS A 115 -8.69 3.86 11.83
N SER A 116 -9.88 3.49 11.37
CA SER A 116 -10.17 3.37 9.94
C SER A 116 -9.96 4.72 9.26
N GLN A 117 -9.14 4.76 8.22
CA GLN A 117 -8.96 5.94 7.36
C GLN A 117 -9.66 5.74 6.02
N GLN A 118 -10.08 6.84 5.42
CA GLN A 118 -10.67 6.79 4.08
C GLN A 118 -9.56 6.67 3.03
N ALA A 119 -9.83 5.98 1.91
CA ALA A 119 -8.80 5.72 0.89
C ALA A 119 -8.12 6.99 0.33
N TRP A 120 -8.85 8.11 0.23
CA TRP A 120 -8.30 9.38 -0.24
C TRP A 120 -7.28 9.99 0.73
N GLU A 121 -7.38 9.68 2.03
CA GLU A 121 -6.46 10.20 3.04
C GLU A 121 -5.08 9.56 2.88
N LEU A 122 -5.03 8.27 2.57
CA LEU A 122 -3.80 7.57 2.25
C LEU A 122 -3.15 8.12 0.97
N SER A 123 -3.94 8.36 -0.09
CA SER A 123 -3.42 8.97 -1.32
C SER A 123 -2.83 10.36 -1.08
N ARG A 124 -3.49 11.17 -0.25
CA ARG A 124 -2.96 12.48 0.16
C ARG A 124 -1.67 12.34 0.95
N GLN A 125 -1.61 11.45 1.94
CA GLN A 125 -0.41 11.20 2.74
C GLN A 125 0.79 10.79 1.87
N PHE A 126 0.58 9.95 0.84
CA PHE A 126 1.64 9.61 -0.11
C PHE A 126 2.11 10.81 -0.93
N SER A 127 1.19 11.68 -1.36
CA SER A 127 1.54 12.92 -2.07
C SER A 127 2.35 13.84 -1.18
N ASP A 128 1.84 14.15 0.01
CA ASP A 128 2.49 15.03 0.99
C ASP A 128 3.90 14.51 1.36
N PHE A 129 4.04 13.20 1.55
CA PHE A 129 5.33 12.55 1.79
C PHE A 129 6.30 12.69 0.61
N SER A 130 5.81 12.52 -0.62
CA SER A 130 6.62 12.65 -1.83
C SER A 130 7.12 14.08 -2.01
N ASP A 131 6.23 15.05 -1.81
CA ASP A 131 6.54 16.49 -1.87
C ASP A 131 7.53 16.88 -0.76
N PHE A 132 7.37 16.32 0.44
CA PHE A 132 8.33 16.49 1.54
C PHE A 132 9.72 15.92 1.19
N LEU A 133 9.78 14.71 0.64
CA LEU A 133 11.03 14.08 0.19
C LEU A 133 11.73 14.93 -0.87
N GLU A 134 10.99 15.47 -1.84
CA GLU A 134 11.54 16.36 -2.86
C GLU A 134 12.06 17.66 -2.23
N SER A 135 11.27 18.28 -1.35
CA SER A 135 11.62 19.52 -0.66
C SER A 135 12.89 19.38 0.19
N CYS A 136 13.11 18.21 0.83
CA CYS A 136 14.35 17.93 1.56
C CYS A 136 15.62 18.08 0.69
N HIS A 137 15.49 18.02 -0.65
CA HIS A 137 16.60 18.17 -1.59
C HIS A 137 16.65 19.55 -2.24
N SER A 138 15.50 20.05 -2.69
CA SER A 138 15.40 21.28 -3.48
C SER A 138 15.28 22.54 -2.61
N ALA A 139 14.63 22.44 -1.45
CA ALA A 139 14.37 23.55 -0.55
C ALA A 139 14.27 23.08 0.93
N PRO A 140 15.41 22.74 1.58
CA PRO A 140 15.40 22.17 2.93
C PRO A 140 14.72 23.05 3.99
N GLU A 141 14.84 24.37 3.87
CA GLU A 141 14.17 25.32 4.77
C GLU A 141 12.63 25.22 4.65
N ALA A 142 12.10 25.07 3.44
CA ALA A 142 10.67 24.87 3.24
C ALA A 142 10.17 23.52 3.78
N ALA A 143 11.00 22.47 3.69
CA ALA A 143 10.70 21.17 4.28
C ALA A 143 10.63 21.26 5.82
N LEU A 144 11.56 22.02 6.43
CA LEU A 144 11.58 22.27 7.86
C LEU A 144 10.31 23.03 8.29
N ASP A 145 9.99 24.14 7.63
CA ASP A 145 8.78 24.94 7.91
C ASP A 145 7.50 24.11 7.80
N GLY A 146 7.43 23.20 6.82
CA GLY A 146 6.32 22.26 6.67
C GLY A 146 6.16 21.31 7.88
N LEU A 147 7.26 20.75 8.39
CA LEU A 147 7.24 19.88 9.58
C LEU A 147 6.85 20.66 10.83
N LEU A 148 7.39 21.85 11.02
CA LEU A 148 7.04 22.73 12.15
C LEU A 148 5.55 23.09 12.13
N SER A 149 5.01 23.40 10.95
CA SER A 149 3.59 23.68 10.75
C SER A 149 2.69 22.47 11.01
N ALA A 150 3.21 21.25 10.80
CA ALA A 150 2.56 20.00 11.15
C ALA A 150 2.64 19.67 12.66
N GLY A 151 3.35 20.48 13.45
CA GLY A 151 3.48 20.30 14.90
C GLY A 151 4.66 19.41 15.32
N VAL A 152 5.58 19.10 14.40
CA VAL A 152 6.81 18.36 14.72
C VAL A 152 7.73 19.26 15.55
N GLU A 153 8.32 18.69 16.60
CA GLU A 153 9.27 19.41 17.45
C GLU A 153 10.52 19.85 16.66
N PRO A 154 11.06 21.06 16.86
CA PRO A 154 12.14 21.61 16.03
C PRO A 154 13.38 20.72 15.88
N VAL A 155 13.88 20.12 16.97
CA VAL A 155 15.06 19.25 16.92
C VAL A 155 14.75 17.98 16.12
N VAL A 156 13.57 17.40 16.30
CA VAL A 156 13.11 16.25 15.50
C VAL A 156 12.97 16.64 14.03
N ALA A 157 12.42 17.81 13.73
CA ALA A 157 12.21 18.29 12.37
C ALA A 157 13.55 18.45 11.61
N ASP A 158 14.55 19.07 12.24
CA ASP A 158 15.91 19.18 11.68
C ASP A 158 16.54 17.80 11.40
N GLN A 159 16.43 16.89 12.36
CA GLN A 159 16.94 15.52 12.20
C GLN A 159 16.23 14.78 11.06
N MET A 160 14.92 14.99 10.90
CA MET A 160 14.15 14.44 9.79
C MET A 160 14.65 15.00 8.47
N VAL A 161 14.74 16.32 8.29
CA VAL A 161 15.21 16.90 7.02
C VAL A 161 16.59 16.34 6.64
N ALA A 162 17.53 16.27 7.59
CA ALA A 162 18.86 15.71 7.35
C ALA A 162 18.83 14.21 6.98
N LYS A 163 18.07 13.40 7.72
CA LYS A 163 17.92 11.95 7.46
C LYS A 163 17.31 11.69 6.09
N TYR A 164 16.24 12.41 5.74
CA TYR A 164 15.46 12.16 4.55
C TYR A 164 16.15 12.72 3.30
N ALA A 165 16.88 13.84 3.40
CA ALA A 165 17.75 14.32 2.34
C ALA A 165 18.87 13.30 2.01
N LYS A 166 19.48 12.69 3.03
CA LYS A 166 20.51 11.67 2.81
C LYS A 166 19.93 10.41 2.18
N ALA A 167 18.82 9.91 2.72
CA ALA A 167 18.20 8.67 2.25
C ALA A 167 17.60 8.84 0.85
N GLY A 168 16.95 9.96 0.57
CA GLY A 168 16.39 10.26 -0.76
C GLY A 168 17.46 10.37 -1.84
N ARG A 169 18.61 11.02 -1.58
CA ARG A 169 19.74 11.03 -2.52
C ARG A 169 20.24 9.62 -2.81
N ARG A 170 20.34 8.79 -1.77
CA ARG A 170 20.79 7.41 -1.91
C ARG A 170 19.81 6.60 -2.77
N LEU A 171 18.51 6.70 -2.47
CA LEU A 171 17.45 6.07 -3.27
C LEU A 171 17.48 6.54 -4.73
N GLN A 172 17.61 7.85 -4.99
CA GLN A 172 17.71 8.35 -6.37
C GLN A 172 18.94 7.83 -7.12
N LEU A 173 20.08 7.68 -6.44
CA LEU A 173 21.29 7.11 -7.04
C LEU A 173 21.12 5.62 -7.33
N ASP A 174 20.56 4.87 -6.38
CA ASP A 174 20.36 3.44 -6.51
C ASP A 174 19.26 3.11 -7.56
N LEU A 175 18.24 3.98 -7.70
CA LEU A 175 17.17 3.89 -8.70
C LEU A 175 17.58 4.36 -10.09
N ARG A 176 18.72 5.07 -10.26
CA ARG A 176 19.20 5.41 -11.60
C ARG A 176 19.59 4.12 -12.32
N PRO A 177 19.12 3.89 -13.56
CA PRO A 177 19.64 2.80 -14.36
C PRO A 177 21.14 3.00 -14.52
N ASN A 178 21.94 1.97 -14.24
CA ASN A 178 23.35 1.95 -14.66
C ASN A 178 23.38 1.98 -16.20
N SER A 179 23.35 3.18 -16.79
CA SER A 179 23.67 3.38 -18.20
C SER A 179 25.18 3.23 -18.37
N GLY A 180 25.62 1.99 -18.61
CA GLY A 180 27.01 1.57 -18.82
C GLY A 180 27.25 0.26 -18.05
N THR A 181 27.53 -0.89 -18.64
CA THR A 181 28.39 -1.16 -19.79
C THR A 181 28.02 -2.54 -20.34
N THR A 182 27.46 -2.63 -21.55
CA THR A 182 27.57 -3.86 -22.37
C THR A 182 28.56 -3.54 -23.47
N THR A 183 29.84 -3.72 -23.17
CA THR A 183 30.83 -4.03 -24.21
C THR A 183 30.53 -5.43 -24.70
N ALA A 184 30.07 -5.52 -25.94
CA ALA A 184 30.21 -6.68 -26.81
C ALA A 184 30.92 -6.20 -28.08
#